data_AF-A0A9P6DNI3-F1
#
_entry.id   AF-A0A9P6DNI3-F1
#
_cell.length_a   1.000
_cell.length_b   1.000
_cell.length_c   1.000
_cell.angle_alpha   90.00
_cell.angle_beta   90.00
_cell.angle_gamma   90.00
#
_symmetry.space_group_name_H-M   'P 1'
#
loop_
_entity.id
_entity.type
_entity.pdbx_description
1 polymer ?
#
loop_
_entity_poly.entity_id
_entity_poly.type
_entity_poly.pdbx_seq_one_letter_code
_entity_poly.pdbx_strand_id
1 'polypeptide(L)'
;TIQHVISTFKMVGCVNLPGTTKQGRPHILSQGNVNYLKATLDRTPDTYLDELRDDIEDNCGAPNVSLSTIWRTLQRSGITRKK
;
A
#
# COMPACT_ATOMS: atom_id res chain seq x y z
N THR A 1 -28.46 -10.61 -1.17
CA THR A 1 -29.76 -11.31 -1.38
C THR A 1 -29.60 -12.31 -2.51
N ILE A 2 -30.28 -13.45 -2.42
CA ILE A 2 -30.13 -14.65 -3.29
C ILE A 2 -30.20 -14.34 -4.79
N GLN A 3 -31.03 -13.37 -5.21
CA GLN A 3 -31.15 -12.97 -6.61
C GLN A 3 -29.85 -12.42 -7.23
N HIS A 4 -29.03 -11.77 -6.42
CA HIS A 4 -27.75 -11.21 -6.88
C HIS A 4 -26.77 -12.34 -7.22
N VAL A 5 -26.72 -13.37 -6.38
CA VAL A 5 -25.87 -14.56 -6.56
C VAL A 5 -26.26 -15.35 -7.81
N ILE A 6 -27.57 -15.54 -8.04
CA ILE A 6 -28.07 -16.24 -9.23
C ILE A 6 -27.73 -15.46 -10.51
N SER A 7 -27.85 -14.13 -10.47
CA SER A 7 -27.52 -13.29 -11.63
C SER A 7 -26.02 -13.32 -11.95
N THR A 8 -25.16 -13.22 -10.93
CA THR A 8 -23.70 -13.35 -11.10
C THR A 8 -23.31 -14.72 -11.66
N PHE A 9 -23.92 -15.80 -11.16
CA PHE A 9 -23.66 -17.15 -11.65
C PHE A 9 -24.10 -17.34 -13.11
N LYS A 10 -25.25 -16.79 -13.51
CA LYS A 10 -25.69 -16.86 -14.91
C LYS A 10 -24.78 -16.09 -15.87
N MET A 11 -24.16 -15.00 -15.40
CA MET A 11 -23.30 -14.15 -16.21
C MET A 11 -21.88 -14.71 -16.35
N VAL A 12 -21.34 -15.35 -15.30
CA VAL A 12 -19.91 -15.70 -15.22
C VAL A 12 -19.67 -17.20 -15.02
N GLY A 13 -20.70 -17.98 -14.69
CA GLY A 13 -20.59 -19.43 -14.45
C GLY A 13 -19.97 -19.79 -13.10
N CYS A 14 -19.63 -18.81 -12.26
CA CYS A 14 -18.99 -19.00 -10.97
C CYS A 14 -19.62 -18.08 -9.92
N VAL A 15 -19.93 -18.60 -8.73
CA VAL A 15 -20.46 -17.78 -7.61
C VAL A 15 -19.36 -16.96 -6.96
N ASN A 16 -18.14 -17.49 -6.91
CA ASN A 16 -16.94 -16.75 -6.52
C ASN A 16 -16.22 -16.27 -7.79
N LEU A 17 -16.20 -14.96 -8.01
CA LEU A 17 -15.41 -14.34 -9.05
C LEU A 17 -13.92 -14.39 -8.65
N PRO A 18 -13.06 -15.13 -9.37
CA PRO A 18 -11.61 -15.01 -9.17
C PRO A 18 -11.20 -13.59 -9.59
N GLY A 19 -10.96 -12.71 -8.61
CA GLY A 19 -10.64 -11.29 -8.85
C GLY A 19 -11.49 -10.29 -8.06
N THR A 20 -12.57 -10.71 -7.38
CA THR A 20 -13.33 -9.84 -6.47
C THR A 20 -12.84 -9.94 -5.03
N THR A 21 -11.54 -10.05 -4.80
CA THR A 21 -11.03 -9.46 -3.57
C THR A 21 -11.30 -7.97 -3.74
N LYS A 22 -12.11 -7.39 -2.87
CA LYS A 22 -12.31 -5.93 -2.86
C LYS A 22 -10.97 -5.30 -2.48
N GLN A 23 -10.03 -5.24 -3.41
CA GLN A 23 -8.87 -4.39 -3.29
C GLN A 23 -9.46 -2.98 -3.20
N GLY A 24 -9.31 -2.39 -2.02
CA GLY A 24 -9.77 -1.03 -1.77
C GLY A 24 -9.09 -0.05 -2.72
N ARG A 25 -9.35 1.25 -2.52
CA ARG A 25 -8.70 2.30 -3.29
C ARG A 25 -7.19 2.02 -3.41
N PRO A 26 -6.62 2.04 -4.63
CA PRO A 26 -5.20 1.80 -4.83
C PRO A 26 -4.39 2.72 -3.92
N HIS A 27 -3.36 2.15 -3.31
CA HIS A 27 -2.51 2.87 -2.38
C HIS A 27 -1.77 4.01 -3.10
N ILE A 28 -1.60 5.13 -2.42
CA ILE A 28 -0.76 6.25 -2.89
C ILE A 28 0.69 5.78 -3.06
N LEU A 29 1.15 4.87 -2.19
CA LEU A 29 2.46 4.24 -2.28
C LEU A 29 2.32 2.84 -2.90
N SER A 30 2.95 2.64 -4.05
CA SER A 30 3.05 1.33 -4.68
C SER A 30 3.88 0.37 -3.82
N GLN A 31 3.71 -0.93 -4.02
CA GLN A 31 4.50 -1.96 -3.33
C GLN A 31 6.01 -1.79 -3.56
N GLY A 32 6.40 -1.28 -4.74
CA GLY A 32 7.80 -0.93 -5.03
C GLY A 32 8.35 0.11 -4.05
N ASN A 33 7.58 1.18 -3.80
CA ASN A 33 7.95 2.26 -2.88
C ASN A 33 8.07 1.73 -1.44
N VAL A 34 7.21 0.78 -1.05
CA VAL A 34 7.29 0.12 0.25
C VAL A 34 8.58 -0.69 0.39
N ASN A 35 8.99 -1.39 -0.66
CA ASN A 35 10.23 -2.16 -0.66
C ASN A 35 11.46 -1.24 -0.62
N TYR A 36 11.42 -0.12 -1.34
CA TYR A 36 12.46 0.92 -1.29
C TYR A 36 12.62 1.50 0.12
N LEU A 37 11.50 1.86 0.77
CA LEU A 37 11.47 2.29 2.17
C LEU A 37 12.14 1.28 3.11
N LYS A 38 11.83 -0.01 2.94
CA LYS A 38 12.43 -1.08 3.74
C LYS A 38 13.94 -1.18 3.52
N ALA A 39 14.39 -1.16 2.26
CA ALA A 39 15.81 -1.24 1.92
C ALA A 39 16.60 -0.03 2.46
N THR A 40 16.01 1.16 2.37
CA THR A 40 16.60 2.40 2.90
C THR A 40 16.71 2.34 4.42
N LEU A 41 15.69 1.84 5.12
CA LEU A 41 15.72 1.72 6.57
C LEU A 41 16.66 0.61 7.08
N ASP A 42 16.83 -0.46 6.29
CA ASP A 42 17.79 -1.54 6.58
C ASP A 42 19.23 -1.02 6.50
N ARG A 43 19.51 -0.14 5.52
CA ARG A 43 20.82 0.51 5.35
C ARG A 43 21.08 1.63 6.35
N THR A 44 20.06 2.43 6.65
CA THR A 44 20.15 3.65 7.47
C THR A 44 18.93 3.78 8.38
N PRO A 45 18.94 3.13 9.56
CA PRO A 45 17.80 3.13 10.48
C PRO A 45 17.52 4.48 11.14
N ASP A 46 18.51 5.38 11.17
CA ASP A 46 18.44 6.71 11.81
C ASP A 46 17.85 7.82 10.93
N THR A 47 17.55 7.54 9.66
CA THR A 47 16.92 8.49 8.72
C THR A 47 15.63 9.03 9.33
N TYR A 48 15.28 10.32 9.23
CA TYR A 48 14.02 10.85 9.78
C TYR A 48 12.79 10.51 8.91
N LEU A 49 11.58 10.72 9.45
CA LEU A 49 10.33 10.49 8.69
C LEU A 49 10.14 11.49 7.54
N ASP A 50 10.63 12.72 7.71
CA ASP A 50 10.58 13.77 6.69
C ASP A 50 11.63 13.56 5.60
N GLU A 51 12.81 13.05 5.95
CA GLU A 51 13.83 12.63 4.97
C GLU A 51 13.35 11.46 4.10
N LEU A 52 12.70 10.45 4.72
CA LEU A 52 12.08 9.36 3.95
C LEU A 52 10.95 9.85 3.05
N ARG A 53 10.31 10.96 3.40
CA ARG A 53 9.30 11.58 2.55
C ARG A 53 9.95 12.22 1.34
N ASP A 54 10.95 13.06 1.58
CA ASP A 54 11.67 13.77 0.53
C ASP A 54 12.28 12.78 -0.46
N ASP A 55 12.92 11.72 0.03
CA ASP A 55 13.52 10.67 -0.80
C ASP A 55 12.47 9.90 -1.63
N ILE A 56 11.24 9.73 -1.13
CA ILE A 56 10.15 9.12 -1.93
C ILE A 56 9.59 10.10 -2.97
N GLU A 57 9.48 11.37 -2.61
CA GLU A 57 9.01 12.42 -3.53
C GLU A 57 10.02 12.60 -4.68
N ASP A 58 11.31 12.51 -4.39
CA ASP A 58 12.41 12.67 -5.37
C ASP A 58 12.68 11.39 -6.19
N ASN A 59 12.86 10.23 -5.54
CA ASN A 59 13.27 8.99 -6.25
C ASN A 59 12.11 8.09 -6.71
N CYS A 60 10.96 8.10 -6.02
CA CYS A 60 9.86 7.16 -6.30
C CYS A 60 8.70 7.77 -7.10
N GLY A 61 8.76 9.07 -7.43
CA GLY A 61 7.74 9.74 -8.25
C GLY A 61 6.36 9.72 -7.62
N ALA A 62 6.27 9.70 -6.28
CA ALA A 62 5.01 9.75 -5.54
C ALA A 62 4.83 11.15 -4.92
N PRO A 63 4.26 12.12 -5.65
CA PRO A 63 4.11 13.49 -5.15
C PRO A 63 3.00 13.60 -4.10
N ASN A 64 3.18 14.49 -3.12
CA ASN A 64 2.25 14.82 -2.03
C ASN A 64 2.03 13.70 -1.00
N VAL A 65 3.08 12.95 -0.67
CA VAL A 65 2.99 11.92 0.36
C VAL A 65 3.05 12.58 1.74
N SER A 66 1.94 12.53 2.50
CA SER A 66 1.95 13.02 3.88
C SER A 66 2.83 12.18 4.80
N LEU A 67 3.41 12.79 5.84
CA LEU A 67 4.15 12.07 6.90
C LEU A 67 3.32 10.94 7.52
N SER A 68 2.02 11.17 7.70
CA SER A 68 1.09 10.14 8.20
C SER A 68 0.95 8.95 7.27
N THR A 69 1.04 9.17 5.95
CA THR A 69 1.02 8.10 4.95
C THR A 69 2.26 7.22 5.08
N ILE A 70 3.44 7.82 5.23
CA ILE A 70 4.70 7.09 5.42
C ILE A 70 4.67 6.32 6.73
N TRP A 71 4.27 6.97 7.82
CA TRP A 71 4.15 6.32 9.12
C TRP A 71 3.23 5.10 9.08
N ARG A 72 2.02 5.23 8.52
CA ARG A 72 1.08 4.09 8.39
C ARG A 72 1.65 2.97 7.51
N THR A 73 2.42 3.34 6.49
CA THR A 73 3.04 2.39 5.56
C THR A 73 4.17 1.61 6.23
N LEU A 74 4.99 2.28 7.03
CA LEU A 74 6.01 1.68 7.88
C LEU A 74 5.39 0.74 8.93
N GLN A 75 4.36 1.22 9.64
CA GLN A 75 3.65 0.41 10.64
C GLN A 75 3.07 -0.86 10.04
N ARG A 76 2.39 -0.75 8.88
CA ARG A 76 1.84 -1.91 8.16
C ARG A 76 2.93 -2.86 7.65
N SER A 77 4.12 -2.32 7.38
CA SER A 77 5.29 -3.08 6.97
C SER A 77 6.01 -3.78 8.12
N GLY A 78 5.53 -3.64 9.36
CA GLY A 78 6.14 -4.20 10.56
C GLY A 78 7.22 -3.33 11.20
N ILE A 79 7.42 -2.10 10.69
CA ILE A 79 8.41 -1.17 11.20
C ILE A 79 7.72 -0.24 12.20
N THR A 80 7.97 -0.48 13.48
CA THR A 80 7.42 0.29 14.61
C THR A 80 8.44 1.19 15.29
N ARG A 81 9.72 1.13 14.90
CA ARG A 81 10.77 1.99 15.47
C ARG A 81 10.82 3.33 14.77
N LYS A 82 10.31 4.34 15.48
CA LYS A 82 10.79 5.73 15.56
C LYS A 82 10.03 6.37 16.72
N LYS A 83 10.70 6.56 17.85
CA LYS A 83 10.29 7.46 18.94
C LYS A 83 11.19 8.67 18.88
#